data_AF-A0A0F9IJ13-F1
#
_entry.id   AF-A0A0F9IJ13-F1
#
_cell.length_a   1.000
_cell.length_b   1.000
_cell.length_c   1.000
_cell.angle_alpha   90.00
_cell.angle_beta   90.00
_cell.angle_gamma   90.00
#
_symmetry.space_group_name_H-M   'P 1'
#
loop_
_entity.id
_entity.type
_entity.pdbx_description
1 polymer ?
#
loop_
_entity_poly.entity_id
_entity_poly.type
_entity_poly.pdbx_seq_one_letter_code
_entity_poly.pdbx_strand_id
1 'polypeptide(L)'
;MTDMTVARTIHQQIIAQDKMAMFAWGAKNLVGGDDHLKFDVNGLVFKGKVIITLTAMDDYTITFGKVNLKTFEFNVKETAEGVYCDQLIQILDHYIEGK
;
A
#
# COMPACT_ATOMS: atom_id res chain seq x y z
N MET A 1 19.19 -13.24 -10.10
CA MET A 1 19.38 -13.06 -8.65
C MET A 1 18.13 -12.38 -8.15
N THR A 2 17.26 -13.10 -7.45
CA THR A 2 15.97 -12.60 -6.98
C THR A 2 16.22 -11.62 -5.82
N ASP A 3 16.37 -10.34 -6.14
CA ASP A 3 16.48 -9.19 -5.21
C ASP A 3 15.40 -9.23 -4.08
N MET A 4 15.72 -9.84 -2.93
CA MET A 4 14.77 -10.13 -1.85
C MET A 4 14.47 -8.88 -0.99
N THR A 5 13.94 -7.84 -1.61
CA THR A 5 13.50 -6.64 -0.90
C THR A 5 12.11 -6.84 -0.31
N VAL A 6 11.84 -6.20 0.85
CA VAL A 6 10.52 -6.20 1.49
C VAL A 6 9.45 -5.70 0.52
N ALA A 7 9.76 -4.65 -0.23
CA ALA A 7 8.87 -4.10 -1.26
C ALA A 7 8.41 -5.15 -2.29
N ARG A 8 9.32 -6.00 -2.76
CA ARG A 8 8.98 -7.06 -3.71
C ARG A 8 8.12 -8.13 -3.05
N THR A 9 8.43 -8.48 -1.81
CA THR A 9 7.65 -9.47 -1.04
C THR A 9 6.21 -9.00 -0.86
N ILE A 10 5.99 -7.75 -0.44
CA ILE A 10 4.65 -7.14 -0.31
C ILE A 10 3.91 -7.19 -1.66
N HIS A 11 4.57 -6.77 -2.75
CA HIS A 11 3.97 -6.78 -4.07
C HIS A 11 3.59 -8.20 -4.53
N GLN A 12 4.45 -9.19 -4.28
CA GLN A 12 4.19 -10.59 -4.61
C GLN A 12 3.05 -11.18 -3.79
N GLN A 13 2.97 -10.86 -2.49
CA GLN A 13 1.87 -11.30 -1.63
C GLN A 13 0.53 -10.75 -2.12
N ILE A 14 0.47 -9.47 -2.51
CA ILE A 14 -0.74 -8.85 -3.08
C ILE A 14 -1.18 -9.61 -4.33
N ILE A 15 -0.29 -9.78 -5.31
CA ILE A 15 -0.62 -10.41 -6.58
C ILE A 15 -0.92 -11.92 -6.43
N ALA A 16 -0.30 -12.58 -5.45
CA ALA A 16 -0.57 -13.98 -5.14
C ALA A 16 -1.98 -14.19 -4.59
N GLN A 17 -2.49 -13.24 -3.80
CA GLN A 17 -3.85 -13.27 -3.27
C GLN A 17 -4.87 -12.82 -4.31
N ASP A 18 -4.63 -11.69 -4.98
CA ASP A 18 -5.45 -11.21 -6.08
C ASP A 18 -4.58 -10.56 -7.16
N LYS A 19 -4.53 -11.23 -8.32
CA LYS A 19 -3.75 -10.82 -9.49
C LYS A 19 -4.22 -9.48 -10.06
N MET A 20 -5.48 -9.11 -9.83
CA MET A 20 -6.10 -7.90 -10.39
C MET A 20 -6.14 -6.74 -9.39
N ALA A 21 -5.76 -6.94 -8.12
CA ALA A 21 -5.87 -5.92 -7.07
C ALA A 21 -5.19 -4.60 -7.44
N MET A 22 -3.93 -4.65 -7.89
CA MET A 22 -3.20 -3.45 -8.33
C MET A 22 -3.90 -2.71 -9.47
N PHE A 23 -4.53 -3.45 -10.38
CA PHE A 23 -5.29 -2.85 -11.48
C PHE A 23 -6.60 -2.23 -10.97
N ALA A 24 -7.32 -2.92 -10.09
CA ALA A 24 -8.56 -2.44 -9.49
C ALA A 24 -8.35 -1.10 -8.76
N TRP A 25 -7.27 -0.98 -8.00
CA TRP A 25 -6.92 0.26 -7.28
C TRP A 25 -6.37 1.38 -8.16
N GLY A 26 -6.15 1.12 -9.46
CA GLY A 26 -5.46 2.03 -10.36
C GLY A 26 -4.03 2.35 -9.90
N ALA A 27 -3.32 1.35 -9.37
CA ALA A 27 -2.01 1.51 -8.77
C ALA A 27 -0.95 1.97 -9.79
N LYS A 28 -0.16 2.99 -9.43
CA LYS A 28 0.91 3.54 -10.28
C LYS A 28 2.06 4.08 -9.42
N ASN A 29 3.19 4.41 -10.07
CA ASN A 29 4.37 4.97 -9.40
C ASN A 29 4.84 4.10 -8.21
N LEU A 30 4.94 2.79 -8.44
CA LEU A 30 5.44 1.85 -7.43
C LEU A 30 6.90 2.16 -7.13
N VAL A 31 7.21 2.39 -5.86
CA VAL A 31 8.56 2.63 -5.37
C VAL A 31 8.77 1.73 -4.15
N GLY A 32 9.77 0.87 -4.22
CA GLY A 32 10.22 0.08 -3.08
C GLY A 32 11.26 0.84 -2.26
N GLY A 33 11.18 0.68 -0.95
CA GLY A 33 12.26 0.97 -0.01
C GLY A 33 12.73 -0.30 0.70
N ASP A 34 13.59 -0.13 1.71
CA ASP A 34 14.17 -1.24 2.47
C ASP A 34 13.10 -2.06 3.21
N ASP A 35 12.11 -1.36 3.78
CA ASP A 35 11.06 -1.89 4.64
C ASP A 35 9.64 -1.62 4.13
N HIS A 36 9.48 -0.95 2.98
CA HIS A 36 8.16 -0.51 2.53
C HIS A 36 7.95 -0.59 1.02
N LEU A 37 6.68 -0.68 0.63
CA LEU A 37 6.21 -0.46 -0.73
C LEU A 37 5.27 0.75 -0.73
N LYS A 38 5.57 1.75 -1.57
CA LYS A 38 4.67 2.90 -1.77
C LYS A 38 4.21 3.01 -3.22
N PHE A 39 2.96 3.40 -3.41
CA PHE A 39 2.36 3.58 -4.72
C PHE A 39 1.19 4.55 -4.66
N ASP A 40 0.86 5.16 -5.78
CA ASP A 40 -0.34 5.98 -5.93
C ASP A 40 -1.52 5.12 -6.32
N VAL A 41 -2.72 5.47 -5.84
CA VAL A 41 -3.99 4.81 -6.13
C VAL A 41 -5.01 5.81 -6.65
N ASN A 42 -5.94 5.32 -7.47
CA ASN A 42 -7.01 6.11 -8.06
C ASN A 42 -8.37 5.40 -7.94
N GLY A 43 -8.65 4.85 -6.77
CA GLY A 43 -9.89 4.11 -6.52
C GLY A 43 -11.13 4.98 -6.40
N LEU A 44 -12.27 4.31 -6.21
CA LEU A 44 -13.57 4.97 -6.09
C LEU A 44 -13.66 5.86 -4.85
N VAL A 45 -13.33 5.33 -3.67
CA VAL A 45 -13.43 6.01 -2.36
C VAL A 45 -12.19 6.86 -2.08
N PHE A 46 -11.01 6.29 -2.29
CA PHE A 46 -9.75 6.98 -2.01
C PHE A 46 -8.86 7.09 -3.26
N LYS A 47 -8.37 8.30 -3.49
CA LYS A 47 -7.37 8.63 -4.51
C LYS A 47 -6.21 9.28 -3.79
N GLY A 48 -4.98 8.82 -3.96
CA GLY A 48 -3.86 9.34 -3.18
C GLY A 48 -2.65 8.43 -3.24
N LYS A 49 -1.87 8.40 -2.17
CA LYS A 49 -0.71 7.53 -2.02
C LYS A 49 -0.94 6.59 -0.83
N VAL A 50 -0.53 5.34 -1.05
CA VAL A 50 -0.51 4.26 -0.07
C VAL A 50 0.93 3.92 0.23
N ILE A 51 1.25 3.70 1.49
CA ILE A 51 2.55 3.24 1.96
C ILE A 51 2.31 2.03 2.85
N ILE A 52 2.88 0.89 2.48
CA ILE A 52 2.81 -0.35 3.24
C ILE A 52 4.20 -0.60 3.81
N THR A 53 4.34 -0.54 5.12
CA THR A 53 5.62 -0.70 5.83
C THR A 53 5.60 -1.97 6.67
N LEU A 54 6.61 -2.81 6.53
CA LEU A 54 6.84 -3.96 7.39
C LEU A 54 7.40 -3.47 8.73
N THR A 55 6.80 -3.90 9.83
CA THR A 55 7.29 -3.57 11.18
C THR A 55 8.26 -4.62 11.68
N ALA A 56 8.92 -4.33 12.81
CA ALA A 56 9.79 -5.30 13.48
C ALA A 56 9.03 -6.52 14.05
N MET A 57 7.70 -6.44 14.16
CA MET A 57 6.84 -7.53 14.67
C MET A 57 6.37 -8.47 13.56
N ASP A 58 6.89 -8.31 12.34
CA ASP A 58 6.51 -9.08 11.14
C ASP A 58 5.03 -8.91 10.73
N ASP A 59 4.47 -7.74 11.05
CA ASP A 59 3.17 -7.26 10.57
C ASP A 59 3.35 -6.01 9.68
N TYR A 60 2.26 -5.54 9.08
CA TYR A 60 2.27 -4.36 8.23
C TYR A 60 1.54 -3.18 8.87
N THR A 61 2.10 -1.99 8.65
CA THR A 61 1.40 -0.71 8.83
C THR A 61 1.09 -0.12 7.46
N ILE A 62 -0.19 0.17 7.21
CA ILE A 62 -0.67 0.76 5.96
C ILE A 62 -1.06 2.21 6.23
N THR A 63 -0.39 3.14 5.56
CA THR A 63 -0.67 4.58 5.64
C THR A 63 -1.30 5.07 4.35
N PHE A 64 -2.45 5.72 4.45
CA PHE A 64 -3.13 6.39 3.36
C PHE A 64 -2.94 7.90 3.51
N GLY A 65 -2.53 8.57 2.43
CA GLY A 65 -2.37 10.02 2.48
C GLY A 65 -2.22 10.68 1.13
N LYS A 66 -2.04 12.00 1.17
CA LYS A 66 -1.84 12.84 -0.02
C LYS A 66 -0.69 13.78 0.20
N VAL A 67 0.16 13.94 -0.81
CA VAL A 67 1.16 15.00 -0.82
C VAL A 67 0.46 16.33 -1.12
N ASN A 68 0.68 17.32 -0.27
CA ASN A 68 0.31 18.71 -0.57
C ASN A 68 1.34 19.29 -1.53
N LEU A 69 0.94 19.58 -2.77
CA LEU A 69 1.86 20.10 -3.79
C LEU A 69 2.39 21.51 -3.49
N LYS A 70 1.76 22.26 -2.57
CA LYS A 70 2.21 23.61 -2.18
C LYS A 70 3.26 23.57 -1.07
N THR A 71 3.07 22.70 -0.09
CA THR A 71 3.97 22.60 1.08
C THR A 71 4.95 21.44 0.98
N PHE A 72 4.77 20.54 0.00
CA PHE A 72 5.48 19.26 -0.15
C PHE A 72 5.33 18.30 1.04
N GLU A 73 4.38 18.57 1.94
CA GLU A 73 4.12 17.73 3.10
C GLU A 73 3.20 16.57 2.75
N PHE A 74 3.45 15.42 3.37
CA PHE A 74 2.56 14.26 3.26
C PHE A 74 1.48 14.33 4.34
N ASN A 75 0.24 14.60 3.92
CA ASN A 75 -0.91 14.62 4.80
C ASN A 75 -1.47 13.20 4.94
N VAL A 76 -1.22 12.59 6.09
CA VAL A 76 -1.85 11.33 6.48
C VAL A 76 -3.35 11.54 6.64
N LYS A 77 -4.14 10.60 6.10
CA LYS A 77 -5.60 10.59 6.18
C LYS A 77 -6.11 9.43 7.01
N GLU A 78 -5.45 8.29 6.92
CA GLU A 78 -5.83 7.09 7.65
C GLU A 78 -4.61 6.19 7.82
N THR A 79 -4.61 5.40 8.88
CA THR A 79 -3.54 4.44 9.20
C THR A 79 -4.15 3.16 9.76
N ALA A 80 -3.78 2.02 9.17
CA ALA A 80 -4.12 0.70 9.69
C ALA A 80 -2.84 0.02 10.18
N GLU A 81 -2.78 -0.31 11.47
CA GLU A 81 -1.64 -0.96 12.13
C GLU A 81 -1.95 -2.43 12.45
N GLY A 82 -0.92 -3.25 12.61
CA GLY A 82 -1.08 -4.67 12.97
C GLY A 82 -1.72 -5.51 11.87
N VAL A 83 -1.51 -5.13 10.61
CA VAL A 83 -2.14 -5.80 9.46
C VAL A 83 -1.32 -7.01 9.05
N TYR A 84 -1.94 -8.19 9.09
CA TYR A 84 -1.30 -9.40 8.57
C TYR A 84 -1.44 -9.52 7.05
N CYS A 85 -0.57 -10.32 6.44
CA CYS A 85 -0.50 -10.52 4.99
C CYS A 85 -1.86 -10.89 4.37
N ASP A 86 -2.62 -11.78 5.00
CA ASP A 86 -3.93 -12.25 4.56
C ASP A 86 -5.05 -11.20 4.69
N GLN A 87 -4.86 -10.18 5.50
CA GLN A 87 -5.79 -9.07 5.69
C GLN A 87 -5.51 -7.88 4.77
N LEU A 88 -4.35 -7.88 4.10
CA LEU A 88 -3.82 -6.73 3.39
C LEU A 88 -4.70 -6.32 2.20
N ILE A 89 -5.20 -7.27 1.41
CA ILE A 89 -6.14 -6.99 0.31
C ILE A 89 -7.46 -6.42 0.85
N GLN A 90 -8.03 -7.06 1.86
CA GLN A 90 -9.32 -6.65 2.42
C GLN A 90 -9.29 -5.21 2.94
N ILE A 91 -8.24 -4.85 3.67
CA ILE A 91 -8.07 -3.49 4.22
C ILE A 91 -7.85 -2.48 3.08
N LEU A 92 -7.03 -2.81 2.09
CA LEU A 92 -6.81 -1.92 0.95
C LEU A 92 -8.08 -1.72 0.12
N ASP A 93 -8.83 -2.78 -0.17
CA ASP A 93 -10.11 -2.69 -0.88
C ASP A 93 -11.14 -1.85 -0.10
N HIS A 94 -11.22 -2.05 1.21
CA HIS A 94 -12.12 -1.29 2.06
C HIS A 94 -11.84 0.21 1.98
N TYR A 95 -10.57 0.61 2.10
CA TYR A 95 -10.20 2.03 2.10
C TYR A 95 -10.12 2.65 0.70
N ILE A 96 -9.78 1.88 -0.34
CA ILE A 96 -9.58 2.40 -1.71
C ILE A 96 -10.89 2.38 -2.50
N GLU A 97 -11.67 1.30 -2.41
CA GLU A 97 -12.89 1.08 -3.19
C GLU A 97 -14.17 1.13 -2.36
N GLY A 98 -14.10 1.01 -1.03
CA GLY A 98 -15.28 1.03 -0.15
C GLY A 98 -16.02 -0.30 -0.05
N LYS A 99 -15.32 -1.42 -0.27
CA LYS A 99 -15.90 -2.76 -0.21
C LYS A 99 -15.85 -3.39 1.18
#